data_AF-A0A2J6IIB6-F1
#
_entry.id   AF-A0A2J6IIB6-F1
#
_cell.length_a   1.000
_cell.length_b   1.000
_cell.length_c   1.000
_cell.angle_alpha   90.00
_cell.angle_beta   90.00
_cell.angle_gamma   90.00
#
_symmetry.space_group_name_H-M   'P 1'
#
loop_
_entity.id
_entity.type
_entity.pdbx_description
1 polymer ?
#
loop_
_entity_poly.entity_id
_entity_poly.type
_entity_poly.pdbx_seq_one_letter_code
_entity_poly.pdbx_strand_id
1 'polypeptide(L)'
;MFKKFPHTYVIIFFLIIIAAFATWIVPGGEYERQTKIVNDVERTVIDKESFHYIDSQPQTWEVFGAMFEGFERQSGIIVFI
;
A
#
# COMPACT_ATOMS: atom_id res chain seq x y z
N MET A 1 -2.44 37.07 -6.71
CA MET A 1 -3.68 36.64 -6.01
C MET A 1 -3.60 35.14 -5.77
N PHE A 2 -2.80 34.73 -4.79
CA PHE A 2 -2.71 33.35 -4.29
C PHE A 2 -2.75 33.52 -2.76
N LYS A 3 -3.53 32.79 -1.97
CA LYS A 3 -3.42 31.35 -1.78
C LYS A 3 -4.58 30.94 -0.85
N LYS A 4 -5.69 30.43 -1.37
CA LYS A 4 -6.54 29.55 -0.56
C LYS A 4 -5.79 28.24 -0.45
N PHE A 5 -5.62 27.72 0.76
CA PHE A 5 -5.07 26.38 0.91
C PHE A 5 -5.86 25.43 -0.01
N PRO A 6 -5.18 24.59 -0.81
CA PRO A 6 -5.87 23.63 -1.66
C PRO A 6 -6.78 22.77 -0.78
N HIS A 7 -7.97 22.48 -1.29
CA HIS A 7 -8.90 21.63 -0.56
C HIS A 7 -8.25 20.28 -0.28
N THR A 8 -8.59 19.64 0.85
CA THR A 8 -7.99 18.37 1.25
C THR A 8 -8.08 17.31 0.15
N TYR A 9 -9.20 17.27 -0.59
CA TYR A 9 -9.40 16.39 -1.75
C TYR A 9 -8.37 16.62 -2.87
N VAL A 10 -7.98 17.87 -3.12
CA VAL A 10 -6.96 18.19 -4.12
C VAL A 10 -5.60 17.67 -3.67
N ILE A 11 -5.26 17.85 -2.39
CA ILE A 11 -4.00 17.34 -1.82
C ILE A 11 -3.96 15.82 -1.93
N ILE A 12 -5.02 15.13 -1.51
CA ILE A 12 -5.11 13.67 -1.57
C ILE A 12 -5.00 13.17 -3.01
N PHE A 13 -5.68 13.83 -3.96
CA PHE A 13 -5.58 13.49 -5.38
C PHE A 13 -4.13 13.54 -5.87
N PHE A 14 -3.38 14.61 -5.58
CA PHE A 14 -1.97 14.68 -5.97
C PHE A 14 -1.10 13.62 -5.28
N LEU A 15 -1.39 13.28 -4.01
CA LEU A 15 -0.68 12.19 -3.33
C LEU A 15 -0.91 10.84 -4.02
N ILE A 16 -2.15 10.55 -4.45
CA ILE A 16 -2.47 9.33 -5.19
C ILE A 16 -1.70 9.29 -6.52
N ILE A 17 -1.67 10.39 -7.27
CA ILE A 17 -0.94 10.45 -8.54
C ILE A 17 0.58 10.26 -8.34
N ILE A 18 1.17 10.86 -7.31
CA ILE A 18 2.60 10.68 -6.99
C ILE A 18 2.88 9.23 -6.59
N ALA A 19 2.02 8.62 -5.78
CA ALA A 19 2.17 7.22 -5.38
C ALA A 19 2.06 6.26 -6.58
N ALA A 20 1.10 6.51 -7.47
CA ALA A 20 0.99 5.78 -8.73
C ALA A 20 2.24 5.94 -9.59
N PHE A 21 2.78 7.15 -9.68
CA PHE A 21 4.02 7.37 -10.42
C PHE A 21 5.22 6.62 -9.84
N ALA A 22 5.30 6.55 -8.52
CA ALA A 22 6.34 5.78 -7.84
C ALA A 22 6.28 4.27 -8.18
N THR A 23 5.11 3.72 -8.52
CA THR A 23 4.96 2.29 -8.86
C THR A 23 5.67 1.89 -10.16
N TRP A 24 5.98 2.85 -11.05
CA TRP A 24 6.81 2.59 -12.23
C TRP A 24 8.30 2.55 -11.92
N ILE A 25 8.75 3.28 -10.89
CA ILE A 25 10.17 3.50 -10.60
C ILE A 25 10.66 2.57 -9.49
N VAL A 26 9.80 2.28 -8.51
CA VAL A 26 10.14 1.52 -7.30
C VAL A 26 9.61 0.09 -7.45
N PRO A 27 10.49 -0.92 -7.56
CA PRO A 27 10.07 -2.31 -7.57
C PRO A 27 9.53 -2.72 -6.20
N GLY A 28 8.61 -3.69 -6.20
CA GLY A 28 8.17 -4.31 -4.97
C GLY A 28 9.29 -5.15 -4.35
N GLY A 29 9.17 -5.44 -3.06
CA GLY A 29 10.05 -6.39 -2.38
C GLY A 29 9.22 -7.32 -1.51
N GLU A 30 9.55 -8.61 -1.54
CA GLU A 30 8.89 -9.63 -0.73
C GLU A 30 9.91 -10.41 0.09
N TYR A 31 9.48 -10.85 1.28
CA TYR A 31 10.21 -11.80 2.10
C TYR A 31 9.46 -13.13 2.07
N GLU A 32 10.21 -14.20 1.85
CA GLU A 32 9.65 -15.55 1.91
C GLU A 32 9.26 -15.90 3.36
N ARG A 33 8.08 -16.51 3.49
CA ARG A 33 7.55 -16.97 4.77
C ARG A 33 7.74 -18.49 4.86
N GLN A 34 8.49 -18.93 5.85
CA GLN A 34 8.70 -20.36 6.12
C GLN A 34 7.91 -20.77 7.36
N THR A 35 7.16 -21.86 7.28
CA THR A 35 6.54 -22.48 8.44
C THR A 35 7.62 -23.26 9.20
N LYS A 36 8.03 -22.76 10.36
CA LYS A 36 8.97 -23.46 11.25
C LYS A 36 8.21 -23.88 12.52
N ILE A 37 8.46 -25.10 12.96
CA ILE A 37 7.97 -25.59 14.25
C ILE A 37 8.85 -24.95 15.33
N VAL A 38 8.29 -24.05 16.12
CA VAL A 38 8.97 -23.43 17.27
C VAL A 38 8.19 -23.84 18.51
N ASN A 39 8.79 -24.69 19.34
CA ASN A 39 8.17 -25.27 20.55
C ASN A 39 6.90 -26.09 20.27
N ASP A 40 6.96 -27.05 19.34
CA ASP A 40 5.83 -27.93 18.93
C ASP A 40 4.59 -27.20 18.37
N VAL A 41 4.72 -25.91 18.05
CA VAL A 41 3.67 -25.11 17.42
C VAL A 41 4.19 -24.62 16.07
N GLU A 42 3.42 -24.89 15.01
CA GLU A 42 3.69 -24.32 13.69
C GLU A 42 3.58 -22.80 13.75
N ARG A 43 4.68 -22.12 13.41
CA ARG A 43 4.70 -20.67 13.27
C ARG A 43 5.19 -20.30 11.88
N THR A 44 4.42 -19.47 11.19
CA THR A 44 4.87 -18.80 9.97
C THR A 44 5.88 -17.72 10.37
N VAL A 45 7.15 -17.97 10.12
CA VAL A 45 8.24 -17.04 10.42
C VAL A 45 8.77 -16.46 9.11
N ILE A 46 8.99 -15.15 9.08
CA ILE A 46 9.63 -14.47 7.95
C ILE A 46 11.11 -14.82 7.98
N ASP A 47 11.63 -15.37 6.88
CA ASP A 47 13.07 -15.56 6.73
C ASP A 47 13.71 -14.19 6.45
N LYS A 48 14.65 -13.78 7.31
CA LYS A 48 15.25 -12.44 7.24
C LYS A 48 16.22 -12.29 6.07
N GLU A 49 16.73 -13.40 5.54
CA GLU A 49 17.71 -13.42 4.45
C GLU A 49 17.05 -13.62 3.07
N SER A 50 15.73 -13.86 3.02
CA SER A 50 15.01 -14.17 1.78
C SER A 50 14.44 -12.96 1.04
N PHE A 51 14.90 -11.74 1.38
CA PHE A 51 14.46 -10.54 0.67
C PHE A 51 14.83 -10.62 -0.80
N HIS A 52 13.84 -10.47 -1.66
CA HIS A 52 14.03 -10.35 -3.10
C HIS A 52 13.11 -9.28 -3.67
N TYR A 53 13.60 -8.61 -4.71
CA TYR A 53 12.77 -7.70 -5.48
C TYR A 53 11.82 -8.50 -6.37
N ILE A 54 10.59 -8.01 -6.49
CA ILE A 54 9.57 -8.55 -7.38
C ILE A 54 9.30 -7.55 -8.52
N ASP A 55 8.65 -8.03 -9.57
CA ASP A 55 8.27 -7.20 -10.71
C ASP A 55 7.38 -6.03 -10.28
N SER A 56 7.68 -4.85 -10.81
CA SER A 56 6.87 -3.65 -10.59
C SER A 56 5.46 -3.87 -11.12
N GLN A 57 4.45 -3.51 -10.32
CA GLN A 57 3.03 -3.53 -10.71
C GLN A 57 2.55 -2.08 -10.92
N PRO A 58 2.76 -1.53 -12.13
CA PRO A 58 2.44 -0.14 -12.40
C PRO A 58 0.95 0.16 -12.29
N GLN A 59 0.61 1.25 -11.61
CA GLN A 59 -0.76 1.72 -11.45
C GLN A 59 -1.08 2.80 -12.49
N THR A 60 -2.16 2.59 -13.26
CA THR A 60 -2.61 3.48 -14.34
C THR A 60 -4.02 4.01 -14.06
N TRP A 61 -5.06 3.21 -14.34
CA TRP A 61 -6.46 3.60 -14.19
C TRP A 61 -7.00 3.35 -12.77
N GLU A 62 -6.27 2.56 -11.99
CA GLU A 62 -6.56 2.20 -10.60
C GLU A 62 -6.58 3.45 -9.69
N VAL A 63 -5.87 4.52 -10.07
CA VAL A 63 -5.84 5.80 -9.34
C VAL A 63 -7.22 6.42 -9.13
N PHE A 64 -8.16 6.19 -10.05
CA PHE A 64 -9.53 6.69 -9.94
C PHE A 64 -10.35 5.91 -8.91
N GLY A 65 -10.05 4.62 -8.71
CA GLY A 65 -10.69 3.75 -7.72
C GLY A 65 -10.01 3.78 -6.35
N ALA A 66 -8.73 4.13 -6.29
CA ALA A 66 -7.89 4.08 -5.08
C ALA A 66 -8.49 4.84 -3.89
N MET A 67 -9.18 5.96 -4.14
CA MET A 67 -9.86 6.71 -3.08
C MET A 67 -11.03 5.90 -2.48
N PHE A 68 -11.84 5.25 -3.31
CA PHE A 68 -12.98 4.45 -2.87
C PHE A 68 -12.53 3.18 -2.13
N GLU A 69 -11.54 2.47 -2.69
CA GLU A 69 -10.94 1.30 -2.03
C GLU A 69 -10.33 1.65 -0.67
N GLY A 70 -9.71 2.84 -0.56
CA GLY A 70 -9.21 3.36 0.70
C GLY A 70 -10.33 3.54 1.74
N PHE A 71 -11.48 4.07 1.33
CA PHE A 71 -12.65 4.19 2.20
C PHE A 71 -13.24 2.83 2.58
N GLU A 72 -13.33 1.88 1.65
CA GLU A 72 -13.82 0.53 1.92
C GLU A 72 -12.94 -0.18 2.96
N ARG A 73 -11.62 -0.12 2.80
CA ARG A 73 -10.67 -0.67 3.77
C ARG A 73 -10.79 -0.04 5.15
N GLN A 74 -11.12 1.25 5.20
CA GLN A 74 -11.30 1.99 6.45
C GLN A 74 -12.72 1.89 7.03
N SER A 75 -13.67 1.30 6.30
CA SER A 75 -15.08 1.22 6.70
C SER A 75 -15.27 0.59 8.08
N GLY A 76 -14.45 -0.38 8.43
CA GLY A 76 -14.46 -0.99 9.76
C GLY A 76 -14.27 0.01 10.89
N ILE A 77 -13.40 1.02 10.72
CA ILE A 77 -13.17 2.08 11.72
C ILE A 77 -14.32 3.09 11.74
N ILE A 78 -14.88 3.41 10.58
CA ILE A 78 -16.00 4.36 10.44
C ILE A 78 -17.27 3.82 11.12
N VAL A 79 -17.51 2.50 11.10
CA VAL A 79 -18.66 1.86 11.75
C VAL A 79 -18.59 1.88 13.28
N PHE A 80 -17.40 2.02 13.86
CA PHE A 80 -17.21 2.09 15.32
C PHE A 80 -17.27 3.52 15.90
N ILE A 81 -17.37 4.56 15.06
CA ILE A 81 -17.55 5.97 15.45
C ILE A 81 -19.01 6.38 15.20
#